data_AF-B0N0U5-F1
#
_entry.id   AF-B0N0U5-F1
#
_cell.length_a   1.000
_cell.length_b   1.000
_cell.length_c   1.000
_cell.angle_alpha   90.00
_cell.angle_beta   90.00
_cell.angle_gamma   90.00
#
_symmetry.space_group_name_H-M   'P 1'
#
loop_
_entity.id
_entity.type
_entity.pdbx_description
1 polymer ?
#
loop_
_entity_poly.entity_id
_entity_poly.type
_entity_poly.pdbx_seq_one_letter_code
_entity_poly.pdbx_strand_id
1 'polypeptide(L)'
;MAIKYCIPSSSPIKNWVKLYNSHIELKDYIPGGEDIYMVKSRKVNKEERIEIIKYCLEHDMDYKITAKLFETTYANVFNWVKKYKEKGEDGLGDKRGCRKDDEKVDEVTLLKRQLKQKEYELEMVQLELKLS
;
A
#
# COMPACT_ATOMS: atom_id res chain seq x y z
N MET A 1 -4.60 -26.91 -34.81
CA MET A 1 -4.28 -25.90 -33.77
C MET A 1 -3.17 -26.37 -32.83
N ALA A 2 -3.29 -27.48 -32.08
CA ALA A 2 -2.25 -27.92 -31.11
C ALA A 2 -0.85 -28.13 -31.73
N ILE A 3 -0.78 -28.81 -32.88
CA ILE A 3 0.47 -29.07 -33.62
C ILE A 3 1.12 -27.75 -34.11
N LYS A 4 0.31 -26.76 -34.50
CA LYS A 4 0.79 -25.45 -34.98
C LYS A 4 1.50 -24.65 -33.88
N TYR A 5 1.13 -24.86 -32.62
CA TYR A 5 1.65 -24.12 -31.46
C TYR A 5 2.49 -25.00 -30.53
N CYS A 6 2.93 -26.18 -30.99
CA CYS A 6 3.72 -27.14 -30.20
C CYS A 6 3.11 -27.45 -28.82
N ILE A 7 1.79 -27.47 -28.71
CA ILE A 7 1.12 -27.81 -27.46
C ILE A 7 1.08 -29.33 -27.38
N PRO A 8 1.70 -29.96 -26.37
CA PRO A 8 1.88 -31.41 -26.30
C PRO A 8 0.57 -32.20 -26.18
N SER A 9 -0.54 -31.54 -25.89
CA SER A 9 -1.87 -32.15 -25.83
C SER A 9 -2.95 -31.22 -26.38
N SER A 10 -3.98 -31.79 -27.00
CA SER A 10 -5.17 -31.05 -27.42
C SER A 10 -6.15 -30.77 -26.28
N SER A 11 -5.96 -31.41 -25.12
CA SER A 11 -6.85 -31.30 -23.96
C SER A 11 -6.97 -29.87 -23.40
N PRO A 12 -5.88 -29.08 -23.23
CA PRO A 12 -5.98 -27.69 -22.78
C PRO A 12 -6.84 -26.84 -23.71
N ILE A 13 -6.68 -27.01 -25.04
CA ILE A 13 -7.43 -26.26 -26.04
C ILE A 13 -8.93 -26.61 -25.97
N LYS A 14 -9.27 -27.89 -25.87
CA LYS A 14 -10.66 -28.34 -25.72
C LYS A 14 -11.30 -27.79 -24.45
N ASN A 15 -10.56 -27.75 -23.35
CA ASN A 15 -11.03 -27.19 -22.08
C ASN A 15 -11.22 -25.66 -22.17
N TRP A 16 -10.30 -24.94 -22.80
CA TRP A 16 -10.44 -23.49 -23.01
C TRP A 16 -11.65 -23.14 -23.88
N VAL A 17 -11.88 -23.87 -24.97
CA VAL A 17 -13.07 -23.68 -25.83
C VAL A 17 -14.36 -23.92 -25.05
N LYS A 18 -14.40 -24.97 -24.22
CA LYS A 18 -15.57 -25.23 -23.35
C LYS A 18 -15.80 -24.11 -22.34
N LEU A 19 -14.74 -23.64 -21.68
CA LEU A 19 -14.82 -22.54 -20.69
C LEU A 19 -15.30 -21.24 -21.34
N TYR A 20 -14.76 -20.91 -22.51
CA TYR A 20 -15.16 -19.73 -23.28
C TYR A 20 -16.65 -19.77 -23.66
N ASN A 21 -17.13 -20.93 -24.13
CA ASN A 21 -18.53 -21.10 -24.54
C ASN A 21 -19.52 -21.21 -23.36
N SER A 22 -19.04 -21.47 -22.15
CA SER A 22 -19.90 -21.57 -20.96
C SER A 22 -20.28 -20.22 -20.33
N HIS A 23 -19.84 -19.08 -20.89
CA HIS A 23 -20.06 -17.74 -20.33
C HIS A 23 -19.63 -17.60 -18.87
N ILE A 24 -18.65 -18.40 -18.43
CA ILE A 24 -18.11 -18.34 -17.07
C ILE A 24 -17.09 -17.21 -17.02
N GLU A 25 -17.21 -16.33 -16.03
CA GLU A 25 -16.14 -15.38 -15.70
C GLU A 25 -14.89 -16.17 -15.25
N LEU A 26 -13.83 -16.09 -16.04
CA LEU A 26 -12.55 -16.68 -15.68
C LEU A 26 -12.03 -15.94 -14.44
N LYS A 27 -11.95 -16.64 -13.30
CA LYS A 27 -11.25 -16.11 -12.14
C LYS A 27 -9.76 -16.09 -12.41
N ASP A 28 -9.13 -14.94 -12.18
CA ASP A 28 -7.68 -14.84 -12.21
C ASP A 28 -7.06 -15.75 -11.14
N TYR A 29 -5.90 -16.33 -11.47
CA TYR A 29 -5.13 -17.08 -10.49
C TYR A 29 -4.53 -16.14 -9.45
N ILE A 30 -4.94 -16.29 -8.18
CA ILE A 30 -4.43 -15.51 -7.04
C ILE A 30 -3.49 -16.40 -6.21
N PRO A 31 -2.16 -16.21 -6.28
CA PRO A 31 -1.20 -17.13 -5.65
C PRO A 31 -1.19 -17.03 -4.12
N GLY A 32 -1.98 -17.86 -3.43
CA GLY A 32 -2.06 -17.90 -1.97
C GLY A 32 -3.44 -17.55 -1.40
N GLY A 33 -4.43 -17.30 -2.25
CA GLY A 33 -5.81 -17.00 -1.87
C GLY A 33 -6.12 -15.50 -1.86
N GLU A 34 -7.40 -15.15 -1.99
CA GLU A 34 -7.87 -13.76 -2.01
C GLU A 34 -7.45 -13.01 -0.73
N ASP A 35 -7.55 -13.65 0.44
CA ASP A 35 -7.30 -13.07 1.76
C ASP A 35 -5.92 -12.40 1.90
N ILE A 36 -4.88 -12.99 1.29
CA ILE A 36 -3.51 -12.45 1.35
C ILE A 36 -3.38 -11.13 0.59
N TYR A 37 -4.15 -10.96 -0.47
CA TYR A 37 -4.10 -9.82 -1.38
C TYR A 37 -5.32 -8.90 -1.28
N MET A 38 -6.18 -9.11 -0.27
CA MET A 38 -7.34 -8.25 -0.03
C MET A 38 -6.93 -6.81 0.28
N VAL A 39 -7.79 -5.87 -0.10
CA VAL A 39 -7.64 -4.44 0.22
C VAL A 39 -7.97 -4.16 1.69
N LYS A 40 -8.84 -4.98 2.29
CA LYS A 40 -9.26 -4.84 3.69
C LYS A 40 -8.38 -5.72 4.56
N SER A 41 -7.66 -5.10 5.49
CA SER A 41 -6.96 -5.77 6.57
C SER A 41 -7.58 -5.40 7.92
N ARG A 42 -7.41 -6.25 8.93
CA ARG A 42 -7.70 -5.85 10.31
C ARG A 42 -6.83 -4.67 10.75
N LYS A 43 -7.27 -3.97 11.79
CA LYS A 43 -6.47 -2.91 12.41
C LYS A 43 -5.38 -3.57 13.26
N VAL A 44 -4.13 -3.23 12.96
CA VAL A 44 -2.94 -3.73 13.66
C VAL A 44 -2.27 -2.56 14.39
N ASN A 45 -1.99 -2.76 15.67
CA ASN A 45 -1.38 -1.72 16.52
C ASN A 45 0.14 -1.61 16.30
N LYS A 46 0.80 -0.56 16.81
CA LYS A 46 2.24 -0.33 16.54
C LYS A 46 3.13 -1.47 17.08
N GLU A 47 2.89 -1.91 18.31
CA GLU A 47 3.63 -3.01 18.95
C GLU A 47 3.50 -4.31 18.15
N GLU A 48 2.28 -4.64 17.77
CA GLU A 48 1.97 -5.81 16.94
C GLU A 48 2.64 -5.72 15.56
N ARG A 49 2.71 -4.53 14.94
CA ARG A 49 3.49 -4.36 13.69
C ARG A 49 4.96 -4.67 13.90
N ILE A 50 5.54 -4.30 15.04
CA ILE A 50 6.95 -4.59 15.35
C ILE A 50 7.15 -6.10 15.47
N GLU A 51 6.24 -6.81 16.14
CA GLU A 51 6.28 -8.27 16.25
C GLU A 51 6.18 -8.95 14.89
N ILE A 52 5.22 -8.54 14.04
CA ILE A 52 5.05 -9.04 12.67
C ILE A 52 6.33 -8.84 11.84
N ILE A 53 6.97 -7.67 11.97
CA ILE A 53 8.20 -7.37 11.24
C ILE A 53 9.35 -8.24 11.73
N LYS A 54 9.54 -8.38 13.04
CA LYS A 54 10.59 -9.24 13.62
C LYS A 54 10.43 -10.67 13.14
N TYR A 55 9.22 -11.21 13.21
CA TYR A 55 8.89 -12.52 12.67
C TYR A 55 9.24 -12.63 11.18
N CYS A 56 8.85 -11.64 10.37
CA CYS A 56 9.15 -11.64 8.93
C CYS A 56 10.65 -11.63 8.64
N LEU A 57 11.44 -10.86 9.41
CA LEU A 57 12.89 -10.77 9.26
C LEU A 57 13.59 -12.07 9.67
N GLU A 58 13.08 -12.79 10.67
CA GLU A 58 13.62 -14.07 11.14
C GLU A 58 13.30 -15.23 10.19
N HIS A 59 12.17 -15.17 9.48
CA HIS A 59 11.69 -16.20 8.57
C HIS A 59 11.97 -15.88 7.09
N ASP A 60 13.21 -15.49 6.77
CA ASP A 60 13.70 -15.28 5.40
C ASP A 60 12.86 -14.31 4.55
N MET A 61 12.21 -13.32 5.18
CA MET A 61 11.34 -12.36 4.51
C MET A 61 10.13 -13.00 3.82
N ASP A 62 9.61 -14.13 4.33
CA ASP A 62 8.41 -14.72 3.78
C ASP A 62 7.16 -13.91 4.18
N TYR A 63 6.88 -12.88 3.39
CA TYR A 63 5.74 -12.00 3.56
C TYR A 63 4.40 -12.73 3.40
N LYS A 64 4.33 -13.82 2.62
CA LYS A 64 3.07 -14.54 2.39
C LYS A 64 2.69 -15.36 3.61
N ILE A 65 3.65 -16.11 4.15
CA ILE A 65 3.44 -16.89 5.37
C ILE A 65 3.16 -15.95 6.53
N THR A 66 3.94 -14.87 6.66
CA THR A 66 3.73 -13.87 7.71
C THR A 66 2.35 -13.22 7.62
N ALA A 67 1.92 -12.82 6.41
CA ALA A 67 0.59 -12.25 6.20
C ALA A 67 -0.51 -13.22 6.64
N LYS A 68 -0.39 -14.49 6.28
CA LYS A 68 -1.35 -15.54 6.65
C LYS A 68 -1.37 -15.80 8.16
N LEU A 69 -0.21 -15.86 8.80
CA LEU A 69 -0.09 -16.14 10.23
C LEU A 69 -0.73 -15.05 11.09
N PHE A 70 -0.52 -13.78 10.73
CA PHE A 70 -1.00 -12.63 11.49
C PHE A 70 -2.32 -12.07 10.98
N GLU A 71 -3.02 -12.79 10.09
CA GLU A 71 -4.29 -12.39 9.49
C GLU A 71 -4.26 -10.95 8.94
N THR A 72 -3.17 -10.63 8.23
CA THR A 72 -2.95 -9.34 7.60
C THR A 72 -2.65 -9.54 6.13
N THR A 73 -2.52 -8.44 5.39
CA THR A 73 -2.32 -8.50 3.94
C THR A 73 -0.82 -8.49 3.62
N TYR A 74 -0.45 -9.13 2.52
CA TYR A 74 0.93 -9.11 2.00
C TYR A 74 1.45 -7.67 1.86
N ALA A 75 0.61 -6.79 1.30
CA ALA A 75 0.95 -5.39 1.09
C ALA A 75 1.26 -4.66 2.42
N ASN A 76 0.56 -4.99 3.50
CA ASN A 76 0.83 -4.41 4.81
C ASN A 76 2.19 -4.85 5.35
N VAL A 77 2.46 -6.16 5.38
CA VAL A 77 3.73 -6.70 5.88
C VAL A 77 4.89 -6.09 5.11
N PHE A 78 4.81 -6.11 3.78
CA PHE A 78 5.83 -5.51 2.92
C PHE A 78 6.07 -4.02 3.23
N ASN A 79 4.99 -3.22 3.34
CA ASN A 79 5.10 -1.79 3.62
C ASN A 79 5.65 -1.50 5.01
N TRP A 80 5.30 -2.29 6.02
CA TRP A 80 5.83 -2.14 7.38
C TRP A 80 7.31 -2.46 7.42
N VAL A 81 7.72 -3.60 6.86
CA VAL A 81 9.12 -4.01 6.79
C VAL A 81 9.96 -2.98 6.03
N LYS A 82 9.44 -2.45 4.91
CA LYS A 82 10.09 -1.37 4.16
C LYS A 82 10.31 -0.12 5.01
N LYS A 83 9.25 0.38 5.67
CA LYS A 83 9.34 1.57 6.53
C LYS A 83 10.27 1.37 7.72
N TYR A 84 10.30 0.15 8.27
CA TYR A 84 11.20 -0.23 9.35
C TYR A 84 12.66 -0.22 8.91
N LYS A 85 12.97 -0.72 7.71
CA LYS A 85 14.33 -0.64 7.14
C LYS A 85 14.79 0.79 6.89
N GLU A 86 13.88 1.69 6.49
CA GLU A 86 14.22 3.09 6.19
C GLU A 86 14.37 3.97 7.43
N LYS A 87 13.53 3.78 8.46
CA LYS A 87 13.37 4.73 9.58
C LYS A 87 13.26 4.05 10.95
N GLY A 88 13.50 2.74 11.04
CA GLY A 88 13.32 1.96 12.26
C GLY A 88 11.87 1.98 12.76
N GLU A 89 11.70 1.87 14.07
CA GLU A 89 10.38 1.88 14.74
C GLU A 89 9.62 3.20 14.56
N ASP A 90 10.32 4.32 14.38
CA ASP A 90 9.73 5.64 14.13
C ASP A 90 9.05 5.73 12.76
N GLY A 91 9.41 4.83 11.84
CA GLY A 91 8.77 4.67 10.54
C GLY A 91 7.36 4.06 10.61
N LEU A 92 7.02 3.36 11.70
CA LEU A 92 5.78 2.60 11.84
C LEU A 92 4.60 3.39 12.43
N GLY A 93 4.86 4.60 12.91
CA GLY A 93 3.83 5.51 13.43
C GLY A 93 2.80 5.90 12.37
N ASP A 94 1.55 6.10 12.78
CA ASP A 94 0.52 6.66 11.90
C ASP A 94 0.80 8.15 11.68
N LYS A 95 1.07 8.53 10.43
CA LYS A 95 1.33 9.92 10.03
C LYS A 95 0.21 10.48 9.16
N ARG A 96 -0.92 9.78 9.04
CA ARG A 96 -2.07 10.28 8.29
C ARG A 96 -2.66 11.48 9.01
N GLY A 97 -2.93 12.57 8.29
CA GLY A 97 -3.43 13.82 8.87
C GLY A 97 -2.40 14.65 9.65
N CYS A 98 -1.23 14.10 9.98
CA CYS A 98 -0.15 14.84 10.64
C CYS A 98 0.74 15.52 9.61
N ARG A 99 0.81 16.85 9.66
CA ARG A 99 1.73 17.66 8.85
C ARG A 99 3.17 17.28 9.24
N LYS A 100 4.04 17.05 8.26
CA LYS A 100 5.48 16.82 8.52
C LYS A 100 6.04 18.00 9.32
N ASP A 101 6.80 17.71 10.38
CA ASP A 101 7.54 18.72 11.18
C ASP A 101 8.40 19.58 10.26
N ASP A 102 8.38 20.89 10.47
CA ASP A 102 9.03 21.86 9.58
C ASP A 102 10.54 21.65 9.45
N GLU A 103 11.18 20.98 10.41
CA GLU A 103 12.61 20.60 10.38
C GLU A 103 12.96 19.53 9.34
N LYS A 104 11.96 18.77 8.83
CA LYS A 104 12.11 17.73 7.79
C LYS A 104 11.47 18.13 6.46
N VAL A 105 11.10 19.40 6.31
CA VAL A 105 10.38 19.95 5.16
C VAL A 105 11.38 20.75 4.33
N ASP A 106 11.48 20.42 3.03
CA ASP A 106 12.37 21.09 2.08
C ASP A 106 12.17 22.61 2.13
N GLU A 107 13.24 23.40 2.05
CA GLU A 107 13.23 24.86 2.27
C GLU A 107 12.18 25.56 1.39
N VAL A 108 12.06 25.11 0.13
CA VAL A 108 11.08 25.59 -0.84
C VAL A 108 9.65 25.38 -0.34
N THR A 109 9.38 24.23 0.28
CA THR A 109 8.06 23.91 0.82
C THR A 109 7.74 24.66 2.11
N LEU A 110 8.75 24.99 2.92
CA LEU A 110 8.60 25.88 4.08
C LEU A 110 8.26 27.31 3.64
N LEU A 111 9.03 27.85 2.68
CA LEU A 111 8.81 29.19 2.13
C LEU A 111 7.41 29.34 1.52
N LYS A 112 6.92 28.34 0.78
CA LYS A 112 5.54 28.35 0.25
C LYS A 112 4.48 28.41 1.34
N ARG A 113 4.70 27.74 2.49
CA ARG A 113 3.77 27.78 3.63
C ARG A 113 3.74 29.17 4.27
N GLN A 114 4.91 29.76 4.48
CA GLN A 114 5.05 31.09 5.05
C GLN A 114 4.45 32.16 4.13
N LEU A 115 4.73 32.08 2.83
CA LEU A 115 4.18 32.99 1.83
C LEU A 115 2.65 32.95 1.85
N LYS A 116 2.05 31.74 1.86
CA LYS A 116 0.59 31.58 1.95
C LYS A 116 0.00 32.17 3.24
N GLN A 117 0.69 32.02 4.38
CA GLN A 117 0.25 32.66 5.63
C GLN A 117 0.28 34.18 5.52
N LYS A 118 1.34 34.74 4.93
CA LYS A 118 1.49 36.19 4.74
C LYS A 118 0.48 36.76 3.75
N GLU A 119 0.18 36.05 2.66
CA GLU A 119 -0.88 36.42 1.72
C GLU A 119 -2.24 36.49 2.42
N TYR A 120 -2.56 35.51 3.25
CA TYR A 120 -3.80 35.50 4.02
C TYR A 120 -3.87 36.67 5.03
N GLU A 121 -2.78 36.92 5.77
CA GLU A 121 -2.70 38.08 6.68
C GLU A 121 -2.92 39.40 5.93
N LEU A 122 -2.29 39.58 4.77
CA LEU A 122 -2.47 40.75 3.92
C LEU A 122 -3.91 40.88 3.42
N GLU A 123 -4.52 39.79 2.99
CA GLU A 123 -5.91 39.77 2.52
C GLU A 123 -6.88 40.18 3.63
N MET A 124 -6.70 39.67 4.85
CA MET A 124 -7.51 40.04 6.00
C MET A 124 -7.39 41.53 6.34
N VAL A 125 -6.17 42.06 6.38
CA VAL A 125 -5.93 43.50 6.63
C VAL A 125 -6.54 44.36 5.53
N GLN A 126 -6.46 43.93 4.26
CA GLN A 126 -7.09 44.65 3.15
C GLN A 126 -8.62 44.66 3.26
N LEU A 127 -9.24 43.58 3.74
CA LEU A 127 -10.67 43.52 3.99
C LEU A 127 -11.07 44.45 5.13
N GLU A 128 -10.30 44.48 6.21
CA GLU A 128 -10.53 45.39 7.35
C GLU A 128 -10.47 46.86 6.92
N LEU A 129 -9.46 47.25 6.13
CA LEU A 129 -9.34 48.61 5.59
C LEU A 129 -10.45 49.00 4.61
N LYS A 130 -11.05 48.03 3.91
CA LYS A 130 -12.19 48.27 3.02
C LYS A 130 -13.51 48.43 3.77
N LEU A 131 -13.57 47.97 5.02
CA LEU A 131 -14.75 48.04 5.88
C LEU A 131 -14.72 49.26 6.83
N SER A 132 -13.58 49.92 6.98
CA SER A 132 -13.39 51.18 7.71
C SER A 132 -13.61 52.41 6.83
#